data_AF-C4QGM3-F1
#
_entry.id   AF-C4QGM3-F1
#
_cell.length_a   1.000
_cell.length_b   1.000
_cell.length_c   1.000
_cell.angle_alpha   90.00
_cell.angle_beta   90.00
_cell.angle_gamma   90.00
#
_symmetry.space_group_name_H-M   'P 1'
#
loop_
_entity.id
_entity.type
_entity.pdbx_description
1 polymer ?
#
loop_
_entity_poly.entity_id
_entity_poly.type
_entity_poly.pdbx_seq_one_letter_code
_entity_poly.pdbx_strand_id
1 'polypeptide(L)'
;MTYHEMYRSTTLGTTLREALDEMLAHNLLQPGMDHKVMQKFDQCISNALAKRVKNRLSLRGHLNTYRNCDNVWTLVMNDVEIKDSSAIMTVDKVSLNSPLICKI
;
A
#
# COMPACT_ATOMS: atom_id res chain seq x y z
N MET A 1 10.58 6.91 9.92
CA MET A 1 9.20 6.57 9.53
C MET A 1 8.62 5.64 10.56
N THR A 2 7.49 6.01 11.17
CA THR A 2 6.71 5.02 11.92
C THR A 2 6.03 4.09 10.91
N TYR A 3 5.82 2.81 11.24
CA TYR A 3 5.20 1.85 10.30
C TYR A 3 3.83 2.30 9.76
N HIS A 4 3.17 3.24 10.43
CA HIS A 4 1.88 3.77 10.06
C HIS A 4 1.96 4.81 8.92
N GLU A 5 3.03 5.62 8.88
CA GLU A 5 3.24 6.64 7.84
C GLU A 5 3.46 6.02 6.45
N MET A 6 3.90 4.76 6.41
CA MET A 6 4.15 4.08 5.15
C MET A 6 2.89 3.95 4.27
N TYR A 7 1.71 3.83 4.88
CA TYR A 7 0.46 3.75 4.13
C TYR A 7 0.11 5.05 3.41
N ARG A 8 0.77 6.16 3.74
CA ARG A 8 0.58 7.45 3.07
C ARG A 8 1.03 7.43 1.61
N SER A 9 1.91 6.51 1.20
CA SER A 9 2.34 6.35 -0.20
C SER A 9 1.45 5.38 -0.99
N THR A 10 0.43 4.80 -0.38
CA THR A 10 -0.60 4.03 -1.12
C THR A 10 -1.50 4.98 -1.90
N THR A 11 -2.19 4.48 -2.93
CA THR A 11 -3.17 5.27 -3.69
C THR A 11 -4.19 5.96 -2.78
N LEU A 12 -4.70 5.28 -1.75
CA LEU A 12 -5.63 5.88 -0.79
C LEU A 12 -4.98 7.03 -0.02
N GLY A 13 -3.72 6.85 0.40
CA GLY A 13 -2.97 7.87 1.14
C GLY A 13 -2.54 9.06 0.27
N THR A 14 -2.22 8.85 -1.01
CA THR A 14 -1.86 9.91 -1.95
C THR A 14 -3.09 10.72 -2.35
N THR A 15 -4.19 10.05 -2.70
CA THR A 15 -5.45 10.74 -3.07
C THR A 15 -6.04 11.51 -1.89
N LEU A 16 -5.94 10.99 -0.66
CA LEU A 16 -6.34 11.74 0.54
C LEU A 16 -5.50 13.02 0.71
N ARG A 17 -4.18 12.93 0.51
CA ARG A 17 -3.30 14.10 0.61
C ARG A 17 -3.61 15.13 -0.47
N GLU A 18 -3.76 14.70 -1.71
CA GLU A 18 -4.14 15.57 -2.83
C GLU A 18 -5.44 16.34 -2.54
N ALA A 19 -6.45 15.66 -2.00
CA ALA A 19 -7.70 16.30 -1.58
C ALA A 19 -7.50 17.30 -0.44
N LEU A 20 -6.65 16.99 0.55
CA LEU A 20 -6.33 17.90 1.66
C LEU A 20 -5.57 19.14 1.17
N ASP A 21 -4.63 18.97 0.25
CA ASP A 21 -3.84 20.03 -0.36
C ASP A 21 -4.74 20.98 -1.17
N GLU A 22 -5.69 20.43 -1.94
CA GLU A 22 -6.71 21.21 -2.66
C GLU A 22 -7.60 22.00 -1.69
N MET A 23 -8.08 21.37 -0.62
CA MET A 23 -8.88 22.05 0.40
C MET A 23 -8.10 23.18 1.11
N LEU A 24 -6.80 23.00 1.35
CA LEU A 24 -5.92 24.05 1.88
C LEU A 24 -5.76 25.19 0.88
N ALA A 25 -5.53 24.88 -0.41
CA ALA A 25 -5.40 25.88 -1.47
C ALA A 25 -6.67 26.74 -1.62
N HIS A 26 -7.85 26.16 -1.39
CA HIS A 26 -9.13 26.85 -1.39
C HIS A 26 -9.51 27.51 -0.04
N ASN A 27 -8.61 27.53 0.95
CA ASN A 27 -8.87 28.04 2.31
C ASN A 27 -10.06 27.37 3.01
N LEU A 28 -10.40 26.13 2.63
CA LEU A 28 -11.44 25.33 3.27
C LEU A 28 -10.93 24.68 4.57
N LEU A 29 -9.61 24.58 4.72
CA LEU A 29 -8.93 24.06 5.89
C LEU A 29 -7.95 25.08 6.45
N GLN A 30 -7.82 25.12 7.77
CA GLN A 30 -6.76 25.89 8.43
C GLN A 30 -5.40 25.19 8.24
N PRO A 31 -4.29 25.94 8.12
CA PRO A 31 -2.94 25.37 8.05
C PRO A 31 -2.68 24.39 9.21
N GLY A 32 -2.14 23.21 8.90
CA GLY A 32 -1.84 22.16 9.87
C GLY A 32 -3.00 21.21 10.20
N MET A 33 -4.22 21.46 9.70
CA MET A 33 -5.33 20.49 9.81
C MET A 33 -5.08 19.23 9.00
N ASP A 34 -4.50 19.37 7.82
CA ASP A 34 -4.03 18.29 6.95
C ASP A 34 -3.14 17.30 7.72
N HIS A 35 -2.20 17.78 8.52
CA HIS A 35 -1.30 16.96 9.32
C HIS A 35 -2.06 16.12 10.35
N LYS A 36 -3.08 16.71 11.01
CA LYS A 36 -3.93 15.99 11.97
C LYS A 36 -4.76 14.92 11.29
N VAL A 37 -5.29 15.20 10.09
CA VAL A 37 -6.04 14.22 9.30
C VAL A 37 -5.12 13.07 8.89
N MET A 38 -3.90 13.37 8.42
CA MET A 38 -2.92 12.35 8.04
C MET A 38 -2.46 11.49 9.23
N GLN A 39 -2.26 12.09 10.41
CA GLN A 39 -1.99 11.33 11.64
C GLN A 39 -3.14 10.41 12.02
N LYS A 40 -4.40 10.84 11.82
CA LYS A 40 -5.56 10.00 12.08
C LYS A 40 -5.67 8.88 11.05
N PHE A 41 -5.39 9.17 9.78
CA PHE A 41 -5.34 8.20 8.70
C PHE A 41 -4.36 7.07 9.03
N ASP A 42 -3.13 7.39 9.44
CA ASP A 42 -2.09 6.43 9.83
C ASP A 42 -2.59 5.39 10.86
N GLN A 43 -3.31 5.84 11.88
CA GLN A 43 -3.91 4.97 12.90
C GLN A 43 -5.05 4.12 12.33
N CYS A 44 -5.94 4.73 11.55
CA CYS A 44 -7.14 4.08 11.02
C CYS A 44 -6.80 3.00 10.00
N ILE A 45 -5.90 3.29 9.05
CA ILE A 45 -5.55 2.34 7.98
C ILE A 45 -4.83 1.12 8.54
N SER A 46 -3.89 1.33 9.47
CA SER A 46 -3.18 0.23 10.14
C SER A 46 -4.14 -0.69 10.89
N ASN A 47 -5.11 -0.12 11.60
CA ASN A 47 -6.13 -0.90 12.32
C ASN A 47 -7.10 -1.62 11.37
N ALA A 48 -7.52 -0.95 10.29
CA ALA A 48 -8.43 -1.52 9.31
C ALA A 48 -7.78 -2.73 8.60
N LEU A 49 -6.54 -2.60 8.14
CA LEU A 49 -5.82 -3.70 7.49
C LEU A 49 -5.60 -4.88 8.43
N ALA A 50 -5.24 -4.64 9.69
CA ALA A 50 -5.01 -5.70 10.67
C ALA A 50 -6.28 -6.44 11.10
N LYS A 51 -7.40 -5.74 11.28
CA LYS A 51 -8.62 -6.31 11.89
C LYS A 51 -9.73 -6.65 10.90
N ARG A 52 -9.81 -5.95 9.77
CA ARG A 52 -10.95 -6.04 8.85
C ARG A 52 -10.61 -6.79 7.55
N VAL A 53 -9.37 -6.72 7.08
CA VAL A 53 -8.96 -7.37 5.82
C VAL A 53 -8.59 -8.84 6.06
N LYS A 54 -9.55 -9.73 5.74
CA LYS A 54 -9.39 -11.19 5.88
C LYS A 54 -9.03 -11.88 4.57
N ASN A 55 -9.31 -11.25 3.43
CA ASN A 55 -9.00 -11.80 2.13
C ASN A 55 -7.50 -12.05 2.02
N ARG A 56 -7.14 -13.15 1.37
CA ARG A 56 -5.76 -13.57 1.12
C ARG A 56 -5.62 -13.87 -0.36
N LEU A 57 -4.57 -13.32 -0.95
CA LEU A 57 -4.15 -13.59 -2.31
C LEU A 57 -2.96 -14.55 -2.24
N SER A 58 -2.93 -15.53 -3.14
CA SER A 58 -1.78 -16.42 -3.31
C SER A 58 -1.15 -16.20 -4.67
N LEU A 59 0.18 -16.12 -4.69
CA LEU A 59 0.98 -15.96 -5.90
C LEU A 59 1.73 -17.27 -6.15
N ARG A 60 1.60 -17.83 -7.35
CA ARG A 60 2.36 -19.00 -7.81
C ARG A 60 2.96 -18.69 -9.17
N GLY A 61 4.24 -18.99 -9.37
CA GLY A 61 4.91 -18.73 -10.65
C GLY A 61 6.40 -18.93 -10.50
N HIS A 62 7.15 -18.51 -11.50
CA HIS A 62 8.61 -18.61 -11.52
C HIS A 62 9.24 -17.37 -10.89
N LEU A 63 9.95 -17.54 -9.77
CA LEU A 63 10.69 -16.46 -9.14
C LEU A 63 11.89 -16.06 -10.02
N ASN A 64 11.97 -14.79 -10.40
CA ASN A 64 13.07 -14.22 -11.16
C ASN A 64 14.01 -13.41 -10.26
N THR A 65 13.44 -12.53 -9.42
CA THR A 65 14.21 -11.68 -8.50
C THR A 65 13.56 -11.67 -7.13
N TYR A 66 14.36 -11.89 -6.08
CA TYR A 66 13.98 -11.61 -4.69
C TYR A 66 15.15 -10.93 -3.99
N ARG A 67 14.99 -9.64 -3.68
CA ARG A 67 16.08 -8.81 -3.14
C ARG A 67 15.56 -7.81 -2.11
N ASN A 68 16.37 -7.53 -1.11
CA ASN A 68 16.24 -6.37 -0.23
C ASN A 68 17.40 -5.41 -0.48
N CYS A 69 17.11 -4.12 -0.69
CA CYS A 69 18.10 -3.05 -0.71
C CYS A 69 17.50 -1.84 0.01
N ASP A 70 18.22 -1.25 0.96
CA ASP A 70 17.78 -0.06 1.70
C ASP A 70 16.37 -0.19 2.32
N ASN A 71 16.07 -1.39 2.85
CA ASN A 71 14.75 -1.77 3.39
C ASN A 71 13.60 -1.76 2.38
N VAL A 72 13.91 -1.69 1.09
CA VAL A 72 12.95 -1.89 0.00
C VAL A 72 13.10 -3.32 -0.51
N TRP A 73 12.00 -4.06 -0.43
CA TRP A 73 11.92 -5.39 -1.01
C TRP A 73 11.49 -5.30 -2.47
N THR A 74 12.15 -6.08 -3.30
CA THR A 74 11.83 -6.28 -4.72
C THR A 74 11.55 -7.74 -4.94
N LEU A 75 10.35 -8.04 -5.45
CA LEU A 75 9.92 -9.36 -5.90
C LEU A 75 9.55 -9.27 -7.38
N VAL A 76 10.20 -10.05 -8.22
CA VAL A 76 9.86 -10.19 -9.64
C VAL A 76 9.59 -11.66 -9.92
N MET A 77 8.42 -11.96 -10.45
CA MET A 77 7.99 -13.31 -10.81
C MET A 77 7.46 -13.32 -12.24
N ASN A 78 7.69 -14.41 -12.96
CA ASN A 78 7.16 -14.65 -14.30
C ASN A 78 6.10 -15.76 -14.26
N ASP A 79 5.21 -15.79 -15.24
CA ASP A 79 4.14 -16.79 -15.41
C ASP A 79 3.35 -17.01 -14.11
N VAL A 80 2.84 -15.90 -13.56
CA VAL A 80 2.24 -15.85 -12.23
C VAL A 80 0.75 -16.12 -12.28
N GLU A 81 0.33 -17.19 -11.62
CA GLU A 81 -1.05 -17.40 -11.19
C GLU A 81 -1.28 -16.66 -9.87
N ILE A 82 -2.13 -15.62 -9.92
CA ILE A 82 -2.66 -14.95 -8.74
C ILE A 82 -4.03 -15.56 -8.46
N LYS A 83 -4.18 -16.18 -7.29
CA LYS A 83 -5.43 -16.80 -6.86
C LYS A 83 -6.00 -16.06 -5.66
N ASP A 84 -7.22 -15.57 -5.82
CA ASP A 84 -8.11 -15.09 -4.76
C ASP A 84 -9.17 -16.15 -4.43
N SER A 85 -9.99 -15.90 -3.42
CA SER A 85 -11.06 -16.81 -2.97
C SER A 85 -12.10 -17.11 -4.07
N SER A 86 -12.31 -16.19 -5.00
CA SER A 86 -13.33 -16.28 -6.05
C SER A 86 -12.78 -16.39 -7.47
N ALA A 87 -11.50 -16.09 -7.69
CA ALA A 87 -10.94 -15.94 -9.03
C ALA A 87 -9.49 -16.40 -9.10
N ILE A 88 -9.13 -16.94 -10.27
CA ILE A 88 -7.76 -17.22 -10.65
C ILE A 88 -7.46 -16.31 -11.84
N MET A 89 -6.38 -15.54 -11.74
CA MET A 89 -5.88 -14.70 -12.82
C MET A 89 -4.44 -15.07 -13.12
N THR A 90 -4.09 -15.16 -14.40
CA THR A 90 -2.74 -15.45 -14.87
C THR A 90 -2.12 -14.18 -15.43
N VAL A 91 -0.88 -13.90 -15.07
CA VAL A 91 -0.13 -12.70 -15.47
C VAL A 91 1.28 -13.11 -15.86
N ASP A 92 1.74 -12.70 -17.04
CA ASP A 92 3.08 -13.07 -17.56
C ASP A 92 4.22 -12.61 -16.64
N LYS A 93 4.05 -11.46 -15.97
CA LYS A 93 5.04 -10.91 -15.05
C LYS A 93 4.41 -10.05 -13.96
N VAL A 94 4.79 -10.31 -12.72
CA VAL A 94 4.47 -9.47 -11.56
C VAL A 94 5.75 -8.87 -11.01
N SER A 95 5.73 -7.58 -10.71
CA SER A 95 6.84 -6.87 -10.08
C SER A 95 6.33 -6.06 -8.89
N LEU A 96 6.76 -6.42 -7.69
CA LEU A 96 6.44 -5.73 -6.45
C LEU A 96 7.69 -5.04 -5.93
N ASN A 97 7.56 -3.75 -5.61
CA ASN A 97 8.63 -2.95 -5.01
C ASN A 97 8.05 -2.16 -3.84
N SER A 98 8.18 -2.70 -2.63
CA SER A 98 7.64 -2.03 -1.44
C SER A 98 8.31 -2.55 -0.17
N PRO A 99 8.64 -1.66 0.78
CA PRO A 99 8.98 -2.07 2.14
C PRO A 99 7.87 -2.88 2.86
N LEU A 100 6.63 -2.93 2.33
CA LEU A 100 5.52 -3.72 2.89
C LEU A 100 5.47 -5.16 2.37
N ILE A 101 6.27 -5.57 1.39
CA ILE A 101 6.14 -6.94 0.81
C ILE A 101 6.28 -8.00 1.90
N CYS A 102 7.18 -7.82 2.88
CA CYS A 102 7.34 -8.77 3.99
C CYS A 102 6.19 -8.81 5.00
N LYS A 103 5.20 -7.92 4.91
CA LYS A 103 3.98 -7.96 5.74
C LYS A 103 2.79 -8.62 5.03
N ILE A 104 2.91 -8.90 3.72
CA ILE A 104 1.91 -9.64 2.94
C ILE A 104 2.24 -11.12 3.07
#